data_AF-A0A3G6YIC2-F1
#
_entry.id   AF-A0A3G6YIC2-F1
#
_cell.length_a   1.000
_cell.length_b   1.000
_cell.length_c   1.000
_cell.angle_alpha   90.00
_cell.angle_beta   90.00
_cell.angle_gamma   90.00
#
_symmetry.space_group_name_H-M   'P 1'
#
loop_
_entity.id
_entity.type
_entity.pdbx_description
1 polymer ?
#
loop_
_entity_poly.entity_id
_entity_poly.type
_entity_poly.pdbx_seq_one_letter_code
_entity_poly.pdbx_strand_id
1 'polypeptide(L)'
;MKLSPFPNTNPIFFGKEVANYLNGQFGGLNQIHPKLASMIYAGDRFESKENILSLLDKNDFLICDRYTPSNIAHQAAKFSDDKEKTDFILWLSKLEYEIYGLPKPTANIFLNVPPYFSDKLVELKEKAHVYR
;
A
#
# COMPACT_ATOMS: atom_id res chain seq x y z
N MET A 1 -14.30 -15.88 4.58
CA MET A 1 -12.95 -15.34 4.36
C MET A 1 -12.86 -14.74 2.97
N LYS A 2 -12.44 -13.48 2.86
CA LYS A 2 -12.29 -12.77 1.57
C LYS A 2 -10.87 -12.18 1.45
N LEU A 3 -10.34 -12.14 0.22
CA LEU A 3 -9.07 -11.47 -0.12
C LEU A 3 -9.36 -10.11 -0.78
N SER A 4 -8.66 -9.06 -0.33
CA SER A 4 -8.73 -7.71 -0.92
C SER A 4 -7.31 -7.18 -1.22
N PRO A 5 -6.89 -7.09 -2.49
CA PRO A 5 -5.55 -6.58 -2.83
C PRO A 5 -5.50 -5.05 -2.83
N PHE A 6 -4.36 -4.50 -2.40
CA PHE A 6 -4.04 -3.07 -2.53
C PHE A 6 -2.69 -2.84 -3.22
N PRO A 7 -2.57 -1.86 -4.14
CA PRO A 7 -3.65 -1.02 -4.68
C PRO A 7 -4.72 -1.82 -5.44
N ASN A 8 -5.95 -1.30 -5.52
CA ASN A 8 -7.05 -2.01 -6.17
C ASN A 8 -6.74 -2.37 -7.63
N THR A 9 -7.09 -3.60 -8.01
CA THR A 9 -6.94 -4.09 -9.40
C THR A 9 -7.97 -3.51 -10.37
N ASN A 10 -9.01 -2.84 -9.87
CA ASN A 10 -9.93 -2.02 -10.65
C ASN A 10 -9.89 -0.58 -10.11
N PRO A 11 -8.88 0.22 -10.53
CA PRO A 11 -8.59 1.50 -9.90
C PRO A 11 -9.67 2.54 -10.24
N ILE A 12 -10.22 3.20 -9.21
CA ILE A 12 -11.20 4.29 -9.36
C ILE A 12 -10.46 5.58 -9.76
N PHE A 13 -10.01 6.36 -8.78
CA PHE A 13 -9.28 7.60 -9.03
C PHE A 13 -7.88 7.50 -8.43
N PHE A 14 -7.73 7.22 -7.14
CA PHE A 14 -6.38 7.12 -6.55
C PHE A 14 -5.56 5.94 -7.05
N GLY A 15 -6.18 4.81 -7.41
CA GLY A 15 -5.46 3.71 -8.01
C GLY A 15 -4.80 4.08 -9.36
N LYS A 16 -5.38 5.02 -10.12
CA LYS A 16 -4.76 5.57 -11.35
C LYS A 16 -3.59 6.47 -10.99
N GLU A 17 -3.73 7.28 -9.95
CA GLU A 17 -2.65 8.14 -9.47
C GLU A 17 -1.46 7.34 -8.91
N VAL A 18 -1.71 6.18 -8.29
CA VAL A 18 -0.64 5.24 -7.91
C VAL A 18 0.09 4.76 -9.17
N ALA A 19 -0.63 4.40 -10.23
CA ALA A 19 0.00 3.99 -11.48
C ALA A 19 0.82 5.14 -12.12
N ASN A 20 0.29 6.37 -12.14
CA ASN A 20 1.01 7.56 -12.61
C ASN A 20 2.30 7.79 -11.82
N TYR A 21 2.24 7.66 -10.49
CA TYR A 21 3.41 7.75 -9.61
C TYR A 21 4.46 6.68 -9.95
N LEU A 22 4.04 5.41 -10.08
CA LEU A 22 4.93 4.31 -10.42
C LEU A 22 5.56 4.45 -11.81
N ASN A 23 4.82 5.05 -12.76
CA ASN A 23 5.30 5.36 -14.11
C ASN A 23 6.12 6.65 -14.19
N GLY A 24 6.44 7.28 -13.06
CA GLY A 24 7.30 8.46 -12.99
C GLY A 24 6.67 9.77 -13.50
N GLN A 25 5.35 9.83 -13.67
CA GLN A 25 4.66 11.01 -14.20
C GLN A 25 4.76 12.24 -13.28
N PHE A 26 5.05 12.03 -11.99
CA PHE A 26 5.28 13.10 -11.02
C PHE A 26 6.76 13.38 -10.76
N GLY A 27 7.67 12.70 -11.47
CA GLY A 27 9.11 12.66 -11.20
C GLY A 27 9.55 11.26 -10.76
N GLY A 28 10.87 11.07 -10.64
CA GLY A 28 11.44 9.79 -10.23
C GLY A 28 10.96 9.36 -8.83
N LEU A 29 10.90 8.06 -8.57
CA LEU A 29 10.39 7.49 -7.30
C LEU A 29 11.09 8.02 -6.04
N ASN A 30 12.36 8.44 -6.20
CA ASN A 30 13.21 9.01 -5.16
C ASN A 30 13.22 10.55 -5.14
N GLN A 31 12.59 11.20 -6.12
CA GLN A 31 12.45 12.66 -6.18
C GLN A 31 11.17 13.14 -5.50
N ILE A 32 10.18 12.25 -5.33
CA ILE A 32 8.94 12.56 -4.62
C ILE A 32 9.10 12.34 -3.12
N HIS A 33 8.76 13.37 -2.36
CA HIS A 33 8.81 13.32 -0.90
C HIS A 33 7.92 12.17 -0.36
N PRO A 34 8.39 11.36 0.60
CA PRO A 34 7.67 10.17 1.07
C PRO A 34 6.23 10.45 1.52
N LYS A 35 5.97 11.59 2.16
CA LYS A 35 4.60 12.02 2.52
C LYS A 35 3.66 12.15 1.33
N LEU A 36 4.13 12.74 0.22
CA LEU A 36 3.30 12.92 -0.98
C LEU A 36 2.98 11.58 -1.63
N ALA A 37 4.00 10.72 -1.80
CA ALA A 37 3.80 9.37 -2.31
C ALA A 37 2.82 8.58 -1.41
N SER A 38 2.94 8.73 -0.09
CA SER A 38 2.06 8.05 0.88
C SER A 38 0.61 8.47 0.77
N MET A 39 0.34 9.75 0.51
CA MET A 39 -1.03 10.26 0.36
C MET A 39 -1.76 9.61 -0.81
N ILE A 40 -1.06 9.32 -1.91
CA ILE A 40 -1.67 8.67 -3.08
C ILE A 40 -2.11 7.24 -2.73
N TYR A 41 -1.24 6.45 -2.08
CA TYR A 41 -1.60 5.12 -1.60
C TYR A 41 -2.67 5.13 -0.50
N ALA A 42 -2.63 6.11 0.39
CA ALA A 42 -3.63 6.29 1.45
C ALA A 42 -5.00 6.64 0.86
N GLY A 43 -5.03 7.46 -0.20
CA GLY A 43 -6.23 7.81 -0.95
C GLY A 43 -6.92 6.60 -1.60
N ASP A 44 -6.14 5.67 -2.17
CA ASP A 44 -6.70 4.43 -2.76
C ASP A 44 -7.42 3.56 -1.70
N ARG A 45 -6.83 3.44 -0.51
CA ARG A 45 -7.50 2.76 0.61
C ARG A 45 -8.70 3.53 1.12
N PHE A 46 -8.61 4.86 1.18
CA PHE A 46 -9.72 5.71 1.60
C PHE A 46 -10.93 5.56 0.67
N GLU A 47 -10.74 5.58 -0.65
CA GLU A 47 -11.81 5.30 -1.62
C GLU A 47 -12.45 3.92 -1.41
N SER A 48 -11.66 2.97 -0.93
CA SER A 48 -12.09 1.59 -0.68
C SER A 48 -12.72 1.38 0.69
N LYS A 49 -12.73 2.40 1.56
CA LYS A 49 -13.11 2.25 2.97
C LYS A 49 -14.48 1.61 3.14
N GLU A 50 -15.50 2.10 2.44
CA GLU A 50 -16.86 1.58 2.58
C GLU A 50 -16.97 0.13 2.11
N ASN A 51 -16.21 -0.24 1.08
CA ASN A 51 -16.12 -1.63 0.63
C ASN A 51 -15.41 -2.50 1.68
N ILE A 52 -14.30 -2.04 2.27
CA ILE A 52 -13.61 -2.74 3.35
C ILE A 52 -14.56 -2.96 4.53
N LEU A 53 -15.29 -1.93 4.96
CA LEU A 53 -16.24 -2.02 6.06
C LEU A 53 -17.37 -3.00 5.74
N SER A 54 -17.92 -2.95 4.53
CA SER A 54 -18.95 -3.90 4.09
C SER A 54 -18.44 -5.35 4.05
N LEU A 55 -17.19 -5.55 3.63
CA LEU A 55 -16.58 -6.88 3.63
C LEU A 55 -16.32 -7.41 5.04
N LEU A 56 -15.91 -6.55 5.97
CA LEU A 56 -15.75 -6.89 7.38
C LEU A 56 -17.08 -7.27 8.03
N ASP A 57 -18.16 -6.55 7.73
CA ASP A 57 -19.49 -6.87 8.26
C ASP A 57 -20.03 -8.21 7.74
N LYS A 58 -19.71 -8.56 6.49
CA LYS A 58 -20.20 -9.78 5.82
C LYS A 58 -19.36 -11.03 6.06
N ASN A 59 -18.20 -10.93 6.70
CA ASN A 59 -17.26 -12.04 6.81
C ASN A 59 -16.60 -12.08 8.19
N ASP A 60 -16.37 -13.28 8.73
CA ASP A 60 -15.62 -13.44 9.98
C ASP A 60 -14.17 -12.96 9.85
N PHE A 61 -13.58 -13.10 8.66
CA PHE A 61 -12.20 -12.73 8.37
C PHE A 61 -12.06 -12.05 7.00
N LEU A 62 -11.39 -10.90 6.99
CA LEU A 62 -10.92 -10.21 5.80
C LEU A 62 -9.39 -10.24 5.79
N ILE A 63 -8.81 -10.78 4.71
CA ILE A 63 -7.37 -10.74 4.48
C ILE A 63 -7.09 -9.69 3.41
N CYS A 64 -6.24 -8.73 3.73
CA CYS A 64 -5.78 -7.72 2.78
C CYS A 64 -4.38 -8.10 2.29
N ASP A 65 -4.21 -8.21 0.97
CA ASP A 65 -2.87 -8.27 0.37
C ASP A 65 -2.34 -6.84 0.29
N ARG A 66 -1.41 -6.53 1.20
CA ARG A 66 -0.97 -5.18 1.59
C ARG A 66 -2.06 -4.35 2.27
N TYR A 67 -1.60 -3.44 3.12
CA TYR A 67 -2.44 -2.46 3.82
C TYR A 67 -1.57 -1.28 4.29
N THR A 68 -2.03 -0.46 5.23
CA THR A 68 -1.27 0.67 5.79
C THR A 68 0.19 0.35 6.16
N PRO A 69 0.53 -0.82 6.78
CA PRO A 69 1.92 -1.14 7.11
C PRO A 69 2.84 -1.27 5.89
N SER A 70 2.32 -1.64 4.72
CA SER A 70 3.11 -1.64 3.49
C SER A 70 3.50 -0.23 3.06
N ASN A 71 2.58 0.73 3.18
CA ASN A 71 2.87 2.13 2.87
C ASN A 71 3.93 2.69 3.84
N ILE A 72 3.76 2.39 5.13
CA ILE A 72 4.75 2.72 6.16
C ILE A 72 6.12 2.14 5.82
N ALA A 73 6.24 0.83 5.59
CA ALA A 73 7.53 0.18 5.36
C ALA A 73 8.28 0.76 4.15
N HIS A 74 7.59 0.94 3.01
CA HIS A 74 8.21 1.43 1.78
C HIS A 74 8.65 2.90 1.87
N GLN A 75 7.85 3.74 2.52
CA GLN A 75 8.11 5.18 2.54
C GLN A 75 9.00 5.58 3.73
N ALA A 76 8.89 4.90 4.88
CA ALA A 76 9.77 5.11 6.03
C ALA A 76 11.22 4.70 5.73
N ALA A 77 11.43 3.71 4.86
CA ALA A 77 12.77 3.28 4.43
C ALA A 77 13.55 4.36 3.64
N LYS A 78 12.87 5.41 3.17
CA LYS A 78 13.49 6.54 2.46
C LYS A 78 14.08 7.60 3.39
N PHE A 79 13.82 7.52 4.69
CA PHE A 79 14.39 8.43 5.68
C PHE A 79 15.66 7.81 6.28
N SER A 80 16.75 8.58 6.24
CA SER A 80 18.02 8.21 6.86
C SER A 80 18.03 8.47 8.36
N ASP A 81 17.33 9.53 8.80
CA ASP A 81 17.23 9.91 10.21
C ASP A 81 16.09 9.17 10.91
N ASP A 82 16.38 8.61 12.09
CA ASP A 82 15.43 7.77 12.83
C ASP A 82 14.31 8.58 13.49
N LYS A 83 14.55 9.85 13.83
CA LYS A 83 13.51 10.73 14.36
C LYS A 83 12.54 11.11 13.27
N GLU A 84 13.01 11.54 12.10
CA GLU A 84 12.17 11.83 10.94
C GLU A 84 11.35 10.61 10.50
N LYS A 85 11.97 9.43 10.51
CA LYS A 85 11.30 8.15 10.24
C LYS A 85 10.16 7.90 11.23
N THR A 86 10.41 8.09 12.53
CA THR A 86 9.40 7.92 13.58
C THR A 86 8.25 8.92 13.42
N ASP A 87 8.57 10.19 13.20
CA ASP A 87 7.59 11.25 12.98
C ASP A 87 6.73 10.97 11.74
N PHE A 88 7.35 10.45 10.67
CA PHE A 88 6.64 10.03 9.47
C PHE A 88 5.71 8.84 9.72
N ILE A 89 6.14 7.81 10.47
CA ILE A 89 5.30 6.64 10.81
C ILE A 89 4.07 7.08 11.60
N LEU A 90 4.24 7.94 12.61
CA LEU A 90 3.15 8.48 13.42
C LEU A 90 2.20 9.33 12.57
N TRP A 91 2.76 10.18 11.72
CA TRP A 91 1.98 11.01 10.80
C TRP A 91 1.13 10.17 9.84
N LEU A 92 1.70 9.14 9.21
CA LEU A 92 0.99 8.29 8.27
C LEU A 92 -0.08 7.42 8.96
N SER A 93 0.24 6.91 10.15
CA SER A 93 -0.72 6.16 10.97
C SER A 93 -1.92 7.02 11.36
N LYS A 94 -1.68 8.28 11.75
CA LYS A 94 -2.74 9.25 12.03
C LYS A 94 -3.58 9.54 10.79
N LEU A 95 -2.94 9.80 9.64
CA LEU A 95 -3.64 10.05 8.40
C LEU A 95 -4.58 8.89 8.04
N GLU A 96 -4.08 7.67 8.01
CA GLU A 96 -4.85 6.52 7.54
C GLU A 96 -5.90 6.03 8.55
N TYR A 97 -5.54 5.91 9.83
CA TYR A 97 -6.44 5.32 10.82
C TYR A 97 -7.35 6.33 11.52
N GLU A 98 -6.94 7.59 11.67
CA GLU A 98 -7.74 8.60 12.39
C GLU A 98 -8.44 9.54 11.41
N ILE A 99 -7.71 10.14 10.47
CA ILE A 99 -8.28 11.13 9.55
C ILE A 99 -9.12 10.46 8.47
N TYR A 100 -8.59 9.44 7.80
CA TYR A 100 -9.34 8.65 6.82
C TYR A 100 -10.25 7.60 7.50
N GLY A 101 -9.95 7.25 8.76
CA GLY A 101 -10.77 6.34 9.54
C GLY A 101 -10.77 4.92 8.99
N LEU A 102 -9.66 4.47 8.42
CA LEU A 102 -9.51 3.09 7.99
C LEU A 102 -9.50 2.15 9.21
N PRO A 103 -10.13 0.97 9.13
CA PRO A 103 -10.11 0.02 10.23
C PRO A 103 -8.67 -0.44 10.49
N LYS A 104 -8.26 -0.46 11.77
CA LYS A 104 -6.95 -0.97 12.19
C LYS A 104 -6.94 -2.51 12.08
N PRO A 105 -5.91 -3.10 11.47
CA PRO A 105 -5.82 -4.55 11.37
C PRO A 105 -5.58 -5.18 12.75
N THR A 106 -6.25 -6.28 13.04
CA THR A 106 -6.05 -7.05 14.29
C THR A 106 -4.69 -7.75 14.31
N ALA A 107 -4.17 -8.12 13.14
CA ALA A 107 -2.87 -8.74 12.98
C ALA A 107 -2.24 -8.34 11.64
N ASN A 108 -0.91 -8.30 11.60
CA ASN A 108 -0.14 -8.09 10.37
C ASN A 108 0.83 -9.25 10.18
N ILE A 109 0.81 -9.86 9.00
CA ILE A 109 1.69 -10.97 8.65
C ILE A 109 2.78 -10.41 7.73
N PHE A 110 4.02 -10.41 8.20
CA PHE A 110 5.18 -10.04 7.39
C PHE A 110 5.86 -11.30 6.83
N LEU A 111 5.77 -11.47 5.52
CA LEU A 111 6.44 -12.57 4.83
C LEU A 111 7.90 -12.18 4.54
N ASN A 112 8.81 -12.57 5.43
CA ASN A 112 10.24 -12.34 5.26
C ASN A 112 10.87 -13.38 4.31
N VAL A 113 11.12 -12.98 3.07
CA VAL A 113 11.75 -13.82 2.05
C VAL A 113 13.12 -13.26 1.66
N PRO A 114 14.12 -14.12 1.40
CA PRO A 114 15.39 -13.67 0.83
C PRO A 114 15.19 -12.90 -0.49
N PRO A 115 15.92 -11.80 -0.74
CA PRO A 115 15.73 -10.96 -1.93
C PRO A 115 15.77 -11.72 -3.25
N TYR A 116 16.64 -12.73 -3.38
CA TYR A 116 16.79 -13.51 -4.61
C TYR A 116 15.53 -14.28 -5.03
N PHE A 117 14.62 -14.59 -4.10
CA PHE A 117 13.34 -15.20 -4.44
C PHE A 117 12.37 -14.18 -5.05
N SER A 118 12.43 -12.93 -4.59
CA SER A 118 11.58 -11.84 -5.10
C SER A 118 11.89 -11.55 -6.57
N ASP A 119 13.16 -11.51 -6.95
CA ASP A 119 13.58 -11.27 -8.34
C ASP A 119 13.02 -12.35 -9.29
N LYS A 120 13.16 -13.63 -8.91
CA LYS A 120 12.60 -14.75 -9.68
C LYS A 120 11.08 -14.67 -9.81
N LEU A 121 10.37 -14.24 -8.77
CA LEU A 121 8.91 -14.11 -8.80
C LEU A 121 8.45 -12.94 -9.69
N VAL A 122 9.21 -11.85 -9.74
CA VAL A 122 8.95 -10.72 -10.66
C VAL A 122 9.13 -11.16 -12.11
N GLU A 123 10.22 -11.87 -12.44
CA GLU A 123 10.46 -12.42 -13.78
C GLU A 123 9.34 -13.37 -14.24
N LEU A 124 8.82 -14.20 -13.33
CA LEU A 124 7.70 -15.10 -13.63
C LEU A 124 6.39 -14.33 -13.91
N LYS A 125 6.21 -13.18 -13.25
CA LYS A 125 5.04 -12.32 -13.43
C LYS A 125 5.03 -11.63 -14.80
N GLU A 126 6.20 -11.20 -15.29
CA GLU A 126 6.36 -10.65 -16.65
C GLU A 126 6.04 -11.71 -17.71
N LYS A 127 6.54 -12.94 -17.54
CA LYS A 127 6.23 -14.05 -18.47
C LYS A 127 4.74 -14.36 -18.53
N ALA A 128 4.01 -14.29 -17.41
CA ALA A 128 2.57 -14.52 -17.38
C ALA A 128 1.74 -13.43 -18.09
N HIS A 129 2.27 -12.21 -18.22
CA HIS A 129 1.61 -11.10 -18.94
C HIS A 129 1.85 -11.15 -20.47
N VAL A 130 2.88 -11.85 -20.94
CA VAL A 130 3.18 -12.01 -22.37
C VAL A 130 2.24 -13.01 -23.07
N TYR A 131 1.56 -13.87 -22.31
CA TYR A 131 0.65 -14.91 -22.83
C TYR A 131 -0.85 -14.60 -22.61
N ARG A 132 -1.22 -13.35 -22.32
CA ARG A 132 -2.62 -12.91 -22.18
C ARG A 132 -3.01 -11.90 -23.24
#